data_AF-A0A0C3B9Z4-F1
#
_entry.id   AF-A0A0C3B9Z4-F1
#
_cell.length_a   1.000
_cell.length_b   1.000
_cell.length_c   1.000
_cell.angle_alpha   90.00
_cell.angle_beta   90.00
_cell.angle_gamma   90.00
#
_symmetry.space_group_name_H-M   'P 1'
#
loop_
_entity.id
_entity.type
_entity.pdbx_description
1 polymer ?
#
loop_
_entity_poly.entity_id
_entity_poly.type
_entity_poly.pdbx_seq_one_letter_code
_entity_poly.pdbx_strand_id
1 'polypeptide(L)'
;MATSNETTSRGLLDLVLRSRKALDQTKTLCSRADVLSKDSTELALDLVAVDAKTRWATEMILEQLKLIGSVAKSLTAQRSKLQQDAELWDVKRKERTFSLDSLLDDLGSQLVPPSFYETASGSSIFGSQTSEKDAFAPVPDDPSGVEGTAQTKDGATATAREGNKTRTKWKTLRFFVDERAMEEAMERMDEDRNSLEDLLESTSSQTQSMNEKMQAIKNLLPATRSNIPSSVQEWLKMQEADLNRMAELLEDVTHHFDQMEGALRDSDAGEVLEDEDMEVLEGDTGELPSIIGETEQSLVKIKDISQRLQQAREECDALLGRQKSALSMLEELGIEMTDLVEQQQLVEVEATTIHSTLQGHLLSLSELYDTFLKYRAAYGHLVLEMDRRRMYRDAVETIINGMNEQLHAMRQEEISHREQFFKAEGAYLPEDLCPYVGDMPVMLEVATSSDEVAVAIDPEYVAEVQSYIARGQTMQPPKGDR
;
A
#
# COMPACT_ATOMS: atom_id res chain seq x y z
N MET A 1 44.16 97.10 -52.29
CA MET A 1 42.76 96.62 -52.39
C MET A 1 42.65 95.27 -53.12
N ALA A 2 43.43 94.98 -54.17
CA ALA A 2 43.38 93.66 -54.82
C ALA A 2 43.92 92.48 -53.97
N THR A 3 44.87 92.73 -53.05
CA THR A 3 45.51 91.68 -52.22
C THR A 3 44.66 91.21 -51.05
N SER A 4 43.70 92.03 -50.58
CA SER A 4 42.82 91.72 -49.44
C SER A 4 41.73 90.71 -49.84
N ASN A 5 41.12 90.87 -51.02
CA ASN A 5 40.10 89.94 -51.54
C ASN A 5 40.66 88.52 -51.78
N GLU A 6 41.90 88.38 -52.23
CA GLU A 6 42.53 87.07 -52.44
C GLU A 6 42.81 86.31 -51.13
N THR A 7 43.01 87.02 -50.01
CA THR A 7 43.27 86.39 -48.71
C THR A 7 41.96 85.94 -48.06
N THR A 8 40.91 86.76 -48.12
CA THR A 8 39.57 86.43 -47.62
C THR A 8 38.93 85.27 -48.39
N SER A 9 39.05 85.27 -49.73
CA SER A 9 38.58 84.17 -50.59
C SER A 9 39.27 82.84 -50.27
N ARG A 10 40.57 82.84 -49.95
CA ARG A 10 41.31 81.63 -49.56
C ARG A 10 40.91 81.10 -48.17
N GLY A 11 40.63 82.00 -47.22
CA GLY A 11 40.16 81.65 -45.88
C GLY A 11 38.77 81.02 -45.92
N LEU A 12 37.84 81.63 -46.67
CA LEU A 12 36.49 81.13 -46.86
C LEU A 12 36.45 79.74 -47.52
N LEU A 13 37.31 79.50 -48.51
CA LEU A 13 37.44 78.18 -49.15
C LEU A 13 37.91 77.09 -48.17
N ASP A 14 38.79 77.44 -47.21
CA ASP A 14 39.21 76.51 -46.16
C ASP A 14 38.08 76.25 -45.14
N LEU A 15 37.31 77.28 -44.76
CA LEU A 15 36.14 77.14 -43.90
C LEU A 15 35.07 76.25 -44.53
N VAL A 16 34.76 76.45 -45.82
CA VAL A 16 33.83 75.63 -46.60
C VAL A 16 34.31 74.18 -46.70
N LEU A 17 35.62 73.94 -46.87
CA LEU A 17 36.16 72.59 -46.88
C LEU A 17 36.05 71.91 -45.51
N ARG A 18 36.27 72.65 -44.41
CA ARG A 18 36.11 72.15 -43.05
C ARG A 18 34.65 71.85 -42.72
N SER A 19 33.72 72.73 -43.07
CA SER A 19 32.28 72.53 -42.86
C SER A 19 31.78 71.35 -43.69
N ARG A 20 32.21 71.21 -44.96
CA ARG A 20 31.89 70.03 -45.79
C ARG A 20 32.37 68.73 -45.15
N LYS A 21 33.61 68.72 -44.67
CA LYS A 21 34.19 67.53 -44.01
C LYS A 21 33.40 67.18 -42.74
N ALA A 22 33.05 68.19 -41.93
CA ALA A 22 32.24 68.01 -40.73
C ALA A 22 30.84 67.47 -41.04
N LEU A 23 30.19 67.99 -42.10
CA LEU A 23 28.90 67.53 -42.58
C LEU A 23 28.96 66.06 -43.03
N ASP A 24 29.94 65.72 -43.87
CA ASP A 24 30.13 64.34 -44.34
C ASP A 24 30.35 63.38 -43.15
N GLN A 25 31.19 63.77 -42.18
CA GLN A 25 31.41 62.98 -40.96
C GLN A 25 30.13 62.81 -40.13
N THR A 26 29.43 63.91 -39.81
CA THR A 26 28.19 63.90 -39.03
C THR A 26 27.12 63.05 -39.71
N LYS A 27 26.99 63.15 -41.04
CA LYS A 27 26.08 62.32 -41.84
C LYS A 27 26.41 60.83 -41.77
N THR A 28 27.70 60.45 -41.81
CA THR A 28 28.10 59.04 -41.64
C THR A 28 27.81 58.50 -40.23
N LEU A 29 27.95 59.34 -39.20
CA LEU A 29 27.62 58.95 -37.83
C LEU A 29 26.12 58.76 -37.66
N CYS A 30 25.31 59.69 -38.18
CA CYS A 30 23.85 59.62 -38.14
C CYS A 30 23.29 58.44 -38.92
N SER A 31 23.82 58.16 -40.12
CA SER A 31 23.38 56.98 -40.89
C SER A 31 23.72 55.67 -40.19
N ARG A 32 24.86 55.58 -39.49
CA ARG A 32 25.20 54.41 -38.68
C ARG A 32 24.31 54.28 -37.46
N ALA A 33 23.97 55.38 -36.79
CA ALA A 33 23.03 55.40 -35.68
C ALA A 33 21.62 54.95 -36.10
N ASP A 34 21.13 55.42 -37.25
CA ASP A 34 19.83 55.03 -37.80
C ASP A 34 19.76 53.52 -38.09
N VAL A 35 20.80 52.95 -38.71
CA VAL A 35 20.87 51.49 -38.95
C VAL A 35 20.87 50.72 -37.62
N LEU A 36 21.73 51.09 -36.68
CA LEU A 36 21.77 50.44 -35.36
C LEU A 36 20.45 50.58 -34.59
N SER A 37 19.78 51.72 -34.75
CA SER A 37 18.50 51.97 -34.10
C SER A 37 17.41 51.06 -34.66
N LYS A 38 17.31 50.94 -35.99
CA LYS A 38 16.38 50.03 -36.66
C LYS A 38 16.61 48.60 -36.22
N ASP A 39 17.85 48.12 -36.26
CA ASP A 39 18.21 46.77 -35.80
C ASP A 39 17.84 46.56 -34.32
N SER A 40 18.05 47.56 -33.47
CA SER A 40 17.70 47.53 -32.05
C SER A 40 16.19 47.52 -31.82
N THR A 41 15.40 48.24 -32.63
CA THR A 41 13.93 48.21 -32.55
C THR A 41 13.36 46.86 -32.98
N GLU A 42 13.90 46.24 -34.03
CA GLU A 42 13.50 44.89 -34.46
C GLU A 42 13.82 43.85 -33.36
N LEU A 43 15.05 43.90 -32.83
CA LEU A 43 15.48 43.05 -31.72
C LEU A 43 14.62 43.23 -30.46
N ALA A 44 14.21 44.46 -30.15
CA ALA A 44 13.31 44.77 -29.04
C ALA A 44 11.91 44.16 -29.22
N LEU A 45 11.35 44.21 -30.42
CA LEU A 45 10.05 43.59 -30.73
C LEU A 45 10.12 42.07 -30.58
N ASP A 46 11.18 41.44 -31.11
CA ASP A 46 11.43 40.01 -30.97
C ASP A 46 11.56 39.60 -29.50
N LEU A 47 12.31 40.37 -28.70
CA LEU A 47 12.47 40.14 -27.26
C LEU A 47 11.15 40.15 -26.52
N VAL A 48 10.30 41.16 -26.75
CA VAL A 48 8.98 41.25 -26.10
C VAL A 48 8.08 40.10 -26.54
N ALA A 49 8.14 39.70 -27.81
CA ALA A 49 7.38 38.57 -28.32
C ALA A 49 7.82 37.23 -27.70
N VAL A 50 9.14 36.99 -27.58
CA VAL A 50 9.71 35.79 -26.95
C VAL A 50 9.39 35.78 -25.45
N ASP A 51 9.51 36.91 -24.76
CA ASP A 51 9.17 37.04 -23.34
C ASP A 51 7.68 36.76 -23.08
N ALA A 52 6.77 37.24 -23.94
CA ALA A 52 5.36 36.90 -23.83
C ALA A 52 5.08 35.40 -24.02
N LYS A 53 5.70 34.78 -25.03
CA LYS A 53 5.57 33.33 -25.30
C LYS A 53 6.12 32.48 -24.16
N THR A 54 7.29 32.85 -23.63
CA THR A 54 7.92 32.12 -22.51
C THR A 54 7.11 32.25 -21.23
N ARG A 55 6.52 33.43 -20.94
CA ARG A 55 5.60 33.61 -19.82
C ARG A 55 4.38 32.71 -19.93
N TRP A 56 3.74 32.70 -21.10
CA TRP A 56 2.60 31.82 -21.36
C TRP A 56 2.96 30.34 -21.23
N ALA A 57 4.08 29.90 -21.82
CA ALA A 57 4.52 28.51 -21.74
C ALA A 57 4.79 28.08 -20.29
N THR A 58 5.43 28.94 -19.49
CA THR A 58 5.67 28.67 -18.06
C THR A 58 4.36 28.46 -17.30
N GLU A 59 3.38 29.33 -17.53
CA GLU A 59 2.05 29.20 -16.90
C GLU A 59 1.36 27.90 -17.31
N MET A 60 1.40 27.54 -18.58
CA MET A 60 0.83 26.28 -19.06
C MET A 60 1.53 25.06 -18.46
N ILE A 61 2.86 25.04 -18.38
CA ILE A 61 3.60 23.94 -17.74
C ILE A 61 3.19 23.82 -16.26
N LEU A 62 3.06 24.94 -15.55
CA LEU A 62 2.62 24.93 -14.15
C LEU A 62 1.20 24.39 -13.98
N GLU A 63 0.27 24.74 -14.87
CA GLU A 63 -1.08 24.16 -14.86
C GLU A 63 -1.06 22.66 -15.14
N GLN A 64 -0.26 22.20 -16.10
CA GLN A 64 -0.10 20.76 -16.36
C GLN A 64 0.50 20.03 -15.15
N LEU A 65 1.51 20.59 -14.50
CA LEU A 65 2.07 20.01 -13.26
C LEU A 65 1.04 19.95 -12.13
N LYS A 66 0.10 20.90 -12.03
CA LYS A 66 -1.00 20.81 -11.05
C LYS A 66 -1.93 19.63 -11.36
N LEU A 67 -2.26 19.42 -12.64
CA LEU A 67 -3.08 18.28 -13.06
C LEU A 67 -2.39 16.95 -12.75
N ILE A 68 -1.12 16.80 -13.12
CA ILE A 68 -0.31 15.62 -12.78
C ILE A 68 -0.27 15.41 -11.26
N GLY A 69 -0.11 16.49 -10.49
CA GLY A 69 -0.17 16.43 -9.03
C GLY A 69 -1.51 15.97 -8.47
N SER A 70 -2.62 16.25 -9.15
CA SER A 70 -3.93 15.73 -8.77
C SER A 70 -4.07 14.22 -9.07
N VAL A 71 -3.52 13.77 -10.20
CA VAL A 71 -3.45 12.34 -10.55
C VAL A 71 -2.59 11.58 -9.53
N ALA A 72 -1.40 12.10 -9.22
CA ALA A 72 -0.52 11.53 -8.20
C ALA A 72 -1.21 11.37 -6.84
N LYS A 73 -1.98 12.38 -6.41
CA LYS A 73 -2.77 12.30 -5.18
C LYS A 73 -3.86 11.23 -5.25
N SER A 74 -4.55 11.10 -6.39
CA SER A 74 -5.57 10.07 -6.59
C SER A 74 -4.97 8.66 -6.49
N LEU A 75 -3.86 8.41 -7.19
CA LEU A 75 -3.14 7.14 -7.15
C LEU A 75 -2.67 6.80 -5.73
N THR A 76 -2.12 7.78 -5.01
CA THR A 76 -1.73 7.61 -3.60
C THR A 76 -2.92 7.23 -2.71
N ALA A 77 -4.07 7.89 -2.90
CA ALA A 77 -5.27 7.63 -2.12
C ALA A 77 -5.86 6.23 -2.40
N GLN A 78 -5.91 5.82 -3.68
CA GLN A 78 -6.34 4.49 -4.08
C GLN A 78 -5.46 3.40 -3.46
N ARG A 79 -4.14 3.56 -3.55
CA ARG A 79 -3.16 2.67 -2.92
C ARG A 79 -3.35 2.59 -1.40
N SER A 80 -3.48 3.74 -0.74
CA SER A 80 -3.69 3.78 0.71
C SER A 80 -4.98 3.06 1.12
N LYS A 81 -6.02 3.09 0.29
CA LYS A 81 -7.26 2.37 0.53
C LYS A 81 -7.05 0.86 0.45
N LEU A 82 -6.37 0.36 -0.58
CA LEU A 82 -6.06 -1.08 -0.70
C LEU A 82 -5.24 -1.59 0.50
N GLN A 83 -4.28 -0.80 0.97
CA GLN A 83 -3.48 -1.14 2.14
C GLN A 83 -4.34 -1.18 3.42
N GLN A 84 -5.25 -0.22 3.62
CA GLN A 84 -6.19 -0.24 4.74
C GLN A 84 -7.12 -1.46 4.67
N ASP A 85 -7.60 -1.84 3.49
CA ASP A 85 -8.44 -3.02 3.31
C ASP A 85 -7.68 -4.32 3.67
N ALA A 86 -6.39 -4.41 3.34
CA ALA A 86 -5.52 -5.51 3.74
C ALA A 86 -5.29 -5.55 5.27
N GLU A 87 -5.01 -4.40 5.90
CA GLU A 87 -4.86 -4.31 7.36
C GLU A 87 -6.14 -4.70 8.11
N LEU A 88 -7.31 -4.26 7.64
CA LEU A 88 -8.60 -4.64 8.20
C LEU A 88 -8.85 -6.14 8.07
N TRP A 89 -8.44 -6.74 6.97
CA TRP A 89 -8.51 -8.18 6.79
C TRP A 89 -7.57 -8.91 7.77
N ASP A 90 -6.33 -8.43 7.97
CA ASP A 90 -5.38 -9.01 8.93
C ASP A 90 -5.93 -8.99 10.36
N VAL A 91 -6.64 -7.93 10.76
CA VAL A 91 -7.32 -7.85 12.06
C VAL A 91 -8.40 -8.93 12.18
N LYS A 92 -9.27 -9.08 11.17
CA LYS A 92 -10.32 -10.12 11.16
C LYS A 92 -9.74 -11.52 11.17
N ARG A 93 -8.65 -11.74 10.43
CA ARG A 93 -7.93 -13.01 10.42
C ARG A 93 -7.45 -13.37 11.83
N LYS A 94 -6.73 -12.46 12.49
CA LYS A 94 -6.22 -12.67 13.86
C LYS A 94 -7.33 -13.03 14.84
N GLU A 95 -8.46 -12.33 14.77
CA GLU A 95 -9.62 -12.60 15.63
C GLU A 95 -10.20 -14.02 15.40
N ARG A 96 -10.39 -14.43 14.14
CA ARG A 96 -10.95 -15.74 13.80
C ARG A 96 -10.00 -16.87 14.12
N THR A 97 -8.70 -16.73 13.82
CA THR A 97 -7.68 -17.72 14.18
C THR A 97 -7.58 -17.87 15.69
N PHE A 98 -7.56 -16.78 16.46
CA PHE A 98 -7.54 -16.86 17.92
C PHE A 98 -8.79 -17.56 18.49
N SER A 99 -9.96 -17.30 17.91
CA SER A 99 -11.20 -17.97 18.33
C SER A 99 -11.17 -19.47 18.02
N LEU A 100 -10.62 -19.85 16.86
CA LEU A 100 -10.43 -21.25 16.48
C LEU A 100 -9.42 -21.95 17.38
N ASP A 101 -8.27 -21.34 17.66
CA ASP A 101 -7.24 -21.88 18.55
C ASP A 101 -7.78 -22.09 19.97
N SER A 102 -8.52 -21.10 20.50
CA SER A 102 -9.19 -21.24 21.79
C SER A 102 -10.19 -22.41 21.81
N LEU A 103 -10.90 -22.66 20.71
CA LEU A 103 -11.82 -23.79 20.61
C LEU A 103 -11.07 -25.13 20.48
N LEU A 104 -9.95 -25.16 19.75
CA LEU A 104 -9.10 -26.35 19.64
C LEU A 104 -8.45 -26.69 20.98
N ASP A 105 -8.03 -25.69 21.77
CA ASP A 105 -7.53 -25.88 23.13
C ASP A 105 -8.64 -26.41 24.05
N ASP A 106 -9.86 -25.88 23.94
CA ASP A 106 -11.04 -26.43 24.63
C ASP A 106 -11.29 -27.89 24.25
N LEU A 107 -11.18 -28.27 22.97
CA LEU A 107 -11.27 -29.67 22.51
C LEU A 107 -10.10 -30.52 23.04
N GLY A 108 -8.93 -29.91 23.22
CA GLY A 108 -7.75 -30.53 23.85
C GLY A 108 -7.96 -30.83 25.34
N SER A 109 -8.82 -30.07 26.02
CA SER A 109 -9.14 -30.32 27.43
C SER A 109 -10.16 -31.44 27.65
N GLN A 110 -10.92 -31.81 26.61
CA GLN A 110 -11.96 -32.84 26.70
C GLN A 110 -11.40 -34.23 26.43
N LEU A 111 -11.47 -35.10 27.43
CA LEU A 111 -10.94 -36.46 27.38
C LEU A 111 -11.97 -37.45 26.83
N VAL A 112 -11.53 -38.41 26.03
CA VAL A 112 -12.33 -39.47 25.43
C VAL A 112 -11.97 -40.80 26.09
N PRO A 113 -12.93 -41.52 26.71
CA PRO A 113 -12.65 -42.82 27.30
C PRO A 113 -12.21 -43.87 26.26
N PRO A 114 -11.26 -44.76 26.57
CA PRO A 114 -10.76 -45.78 25.65
C PRO A 114 -11.83 -46.72 25.10
N SER A 115 -12.87 -46.98 25.88
CA SER A 115 -14.03 -47.78 25.48
C SER A 115 -14.76 -47.25 24.23
N PHE A 116 -14.58 -45.98 23.86
CA PHE A 116 -15.13 -45.38 22.65
C PHE A 116 -14.34 -45.67 21.36
N TYR A 117 -13.04 -45.98 21.47
CA TYR A 117 -12.16 -46.12 20.30
C TYR A 117 -11.38 -47.43 20.23
N GLU A 118 -11.29 -48.20 21.32
CA GLU A 118 -10.59 -49.49 21.34
C GLU A 118 -11.42 -50.64 20.71
N THR A 119 -12.75 -50.53 20.67
CA THR A 119 -13.65 -51.50 20.04
C THR A 119 -13.86 -51.24 18.54
N ALA A 120 -13.41 -50.08 18.05
CA ALA A 120 -13.56 -49.65 16.67
C ALA A 120 -12.38 -50.10 15.80
N SER A 121 -12.31 -51.39 15.50
CA SER A 121 -11.44 -51.91 14.41
C SER A 121 -11.92 -51.52 13.00
N GLY A 122 -12.91 -50.62 12.90
CA GLY A 122 -13.48 -50.14 11.65
C GLY A 122 -13.10 -48.69 11.37
N SER A 123 -12.34 -48.48 10.29
CA SER A 123 -12.15 -47.23 9.53
C SER A 123 -12.69 -45.95 10.17
N SER A 124 -11.83 -45.17 10.83
CA SER A 124 -12.12 -43.80 11.24
C SER A 124 -12.58 -42.97 10.04
N ILE A 125 -13.75 -42.35 10.13
CA ILE A 125 -14.29 -41.44 9.10
C ILE A 125 -13.49 -40.13 8.98
N PHE A 126 -12.62 -39.84 9.95
CA PHE A 126 -11.78 -38.63 10.00
C PHE A 126 -10.32 -38.87 9.58
N GLY A 127 -10.02 -40.02 8.95
CA GLY A 127 -8.67 -40.35 8.51
C GLY A 127 -7.82 -40.86 9.67
N SER A 128 -7.36 -42.10 9.57
CA SER A 128 -6.37 -42.63 10.51
C SER A 128 -5.04 -41.94 10.25
N GLN A 129 -4.65 -41.00 11.10
CA GLN A 129 -3.24 -40.65 11.23
C GLN A 129 -2.51 -41.85 11.82
N THR A 130 -1.96 -42.71 10.95
CA THR A 130 -1.07 -43.79 11.35
C THR A 130 0.21 -43.16 11.87
N SER A 131 0.35 -43.09 13.20
CA SER A 131 1.63 -42.82 13.85
C SER A 131 2.59 -43.99 13.57
N GLU A 132 3.41 -43.84 12.53
CA GLU A 132 4.68 -44.55 12.42
C GLU A 132 5.66 -43.96 13.44
N LYS A 133 5.57 -44.38 14.70
CA LYS A 133 6.65 -44.32 15.70
C LYS A 133 6.11 -44.80 17.04
N ASP A 134 6.38 -46.06 17.36
CA ASP A 134 6.76 -46.50 18.71
C ASP A 134 7.18 -47.98 18.65
N ALA A 135 8.37 -48.18 18.07
CA ALA A 135 9.12 -49.42 18.19
C ALA A 135 10.29 -49.19 19.15
N PHE A 136 9.99 -49.01 20.45
CA PHE A 136 10.98 -49.18 21.52
C PHE A 136 10.28 -49.69 22.78
N ALA A 137 10.21 -51.02 22.90
CA ALA A 137 9.97 -51.68 24.17
C ALA A 137 11.24 -51.62 25.05
N PRO A 138 11.16 -51.32 26.35
CA PRO A 138 12.20 -51.64 27.29
C PRO A 138 11.97 -53.05 27.86
N VAL A 139 13.01 -53.88 27.74
CA VAL A 139 13.13 -55.21 28.37
C VAL A 139 13.21 -55.06 29.89
N PRO A 140 12.55 -55.92 30.71
CA PRO A 140 12.74 -55.95 32.15
C PRO A 140 13.89 -56.90 32.52
N ASP A 141 14.92 -56.36 33.17
CA ASP A 141 15.92 -57.14 33.91
C ASP A 141 16.00 -56.61 35.35
N ASP A 142 15.70 -57.49 36.30
CA ASP A 142 16.13 -57.44 37.70
C ASP A 142 16.43 -58.91 38.09
N PRO A 143 17.47 -59.23 38.88
CA PRO A 143 17.36 -59.04 40.33
C PRO A 143 18.67 -58.60 41.01
N SER A 144 18.61 -57.74 42.03
CA SER A 144 18.88 -58.13 43.43
C SER A 144 19.16 -56.96 44.39
N GLY A 145 18.35 -56.89 45.45
CA GLY A 145 18.79 -56.76 46.85
C GLY A 145 19.17 -55.38 47.37
N VAL A 146 18.35 -54.82 48.29
CA VAL A 146 18.72 -54.57 49.70
C VAL A 146 17.46 -54.21 50.50
N GLU A 147 17.36 -54.84 51.66
CA GLU A 147 16.32 -54.74 52.69
C GLU A 147 16.21 -53.35 53.33
N GLY A 148 15.01 -53.00 53.77
CA GLY A 148 14.74 -51.84 54.61
C GLY A 148 13.32 -51.84 55.15
N THR A 149 13.10 -52.55 56.26
CA THR A 149 11.86 -52.64 57.02
C THR A 149 11.56 -51.35 57.78
N ALA A 150 10.34 -50.82 57.66
CA ALA A 150 9.65 -50.12 58.74
C ALA A 150 8.14 -50.06 58.50
N GLN A 151 7.41 -50.36 59.57
CA GLN A 151 5.98 -50.63 59.65
C GLN A 151 5.10 -49.38 59.83
N THR A 152 3.89 -49.49 59.27
CA THR A 152 2.57 -49.15 59.85
C THR A 152 1.99 -47.72 59.81
N LYS A 153 0.69 -47.73 59.45
CA LYS A 153 -0.42 -46.80 59.72
C LYS A 153 -0.54 -45.57 58.81
N ASP A 154 -1.42 -45.66 57.82
CA ASP A 154 -2.79 -45.13 57.99
C ASP A 154 -3.69 -45.58 56.83
N GLY A 155 -4.79 -46.24 57.20
CA GLY A 155 -5.86 -46.61 56.30
C GLY A 155 -6.91 -45.50 56.27
N ALA A 156 -6.94 -44.75 55.17
CA ALA A 156 -8.10 -44.04 54.64
C ALA A 156 -7.61 -43.11 53.51
N THR A 157 -7.66 -43.57 52.25
CA THR A 157 -7.74 -42.80 50.99
C THR A 157 -7.32 -43.68 49.80
N ALA A 158 -7.83 -44.91 49.69
CA ALA A 158 -7.48 -45.82 48.60
C ALA A 158 -8.42 -45.72 47.39
N THR A 159 -9.63 -45.16 47.54
CA THR A 159 -10.63 -45.15 46.45
C THR A 159 -10.51 -43.97 45.48
N ALA A 160 -9.82 -42.88 45.83
CA ALA A 160 -9.65 -41.71 44.95
C ALA A 160 -8.37 -41.78 44.09
N ARG A 161 -7.43 -42.69 44.38
CA ARG A 161 -6.11 -42.73 43.72
C ARG A 161 -6.02 -43.70 42.53
N GLU A 162 -6.99 -44.59 42.35
CA GLU A 162 -7.07 -45.51 41.22
C GLU A 162 -7.74 -44.90 39.97
N GLY A 163 -8.76 -44.06 40.12
CA GLY A 163 -9.45 -43.39 39.00
C GLY A 163 -8.56 -42.39 38.23
N ASN A 164 -7.52 -41.84 38.86
CA ASN A 164 -6.58 -40.93 38.19
C ASN A 164 -5.50 -41.65 37.37
N LYS A 165 -5.19 -42.92 37.68
CA LYS A 165 -4.20 -43.72 36.91
C LYS A 165 -4.79 -44.30 35.62
N THR A 166 -6.11 -44.37 35.50
CA THR A 166 -6.80 -44.87 34.30
C THR A 166 -7.06 -43.77 33.27
N ARG A 167 -7.13 -42.51 33.70
CA ARG A 167 -7.36 -41.33 32.82
C ARG A 167 -6.13 -40.90 32.02
N THR A 168 -4.91 -41.30 32.41
CA THR A 168 -3.68 -40.97 31.66
C THR A 168 -3.60 -41.61 30.28
N LYS A 169 -4.45 -42.60 29.98
CA LYS A 169 -4.55 -43.26 28.66
C LYS A 169 -5.65 -42.68 27.77
N TRP A 170 -6.44 -41.72 28.26
CA TRP A 170 -7.56 -41.15 27.51
C TRP A 170 -7.02 -40.19 26.47
N LYS A 171 -7.47 -40.35 25.22
CA LYS A 171 -7.18 -39.41 24.14
C LYS A 171 -8.04 -38.16 24.29
N THR A 172 -7.64 -37.04 23.72
CA THR A 172 -8.46 -35.81 23.72
C THR A 172 -9.36 -35.77 22.48
N LEU A 173 -10.43 -34.98 22.48
CA LEU A 173 -11.24 -34.79 21.26
C LEU A 173 -10.42 -34.22 20.10
N ARG A 174 -9.47 -33.35 20.42
CA ARG A 174 -8.53 -32.75 19.46
C ARG A 174 -7.73 -33.82 18.69
N PHE A 175 -7.43 -34.97 19.29
CA PHE A 175 -6.73 -36.07 18.62
C PHE A 175 -7.49 -36.62 17.39
N PHE A 176 -8.81 -36.46 17.34
CA PHE A 176 -9.64 -36.95 16.24
C PHE A 176 -9.92 -35.88 15.16
N VAL A 177 -9.30 -34.71 15.28
CA VAL A 177 -9.41 -33.61 14.33
C VAL A 177 -8.25 -33.67 13.33
N ASP A 178 -8.54 -33.42 12.06
CA ASP A 178 -7.51 -33.31 11.01
C ASP A 178 -6.81 -31.95 11.07
N GLU A 179 -5.78 -31.84 11.92
CA GLU A 179 -4.97 -30.62 12.06
C GLU A 179 -4.15 -30.30 10.81
N ARG A 180 -3.78 -31.33 10.04
CA ARG A 180 -2.97 -31.14 8.84
C ARG A 180 -3.75 -30.37 7.77
N ALA A 181 -5.01 -30.72 7.55
CA ALA A 181 -5.85 -29.98 6.60
C ALA A 181 -6.06 -28.51 7.02
N MET A 182 -6.08 -28.22 8.33
CA MET A 182 -6.18 -26.85 8.84
C MET A 182 -4.89 -26.07 8.61
N GLU A 183 -3.73 -26.68 8.88
CA GLU A 183 -2.43 -26.07 8.65
C GLU A 183 -2.21 -25.75 7.17
N GLU A 184 -2.52 -26.70 6.27
CA GLU A 184 -2.47 -26.48 4.82
C GLU A 184 -3.41 -25.35 4.36
N ALA A 185 -4.58 -25.19 4.99
CA ALA A 185 -5.50 -24.08 4.69
C ALA A 185 -4.97 -22.73 5.20
N MET A 186 -4.30 -22.69 6.36
CA MET A 186 -3.66 -21.49 6.88
C MET A 186 -2.45 -21.08 6.02
N GLU A 187 -1.65 -22.03 5.58
CA GLU A 187 -0.50 -21.79 4.69
C GLU A 187 -0.94 -21.17 3.35
N ARG A 188 -1.97 -21.72 2.70
CA ARG A 188 -2.53 -21.10 1.47
C ARG A 188 -3.04 -19.69 1.68
N MET A 189 -3.64 -19.42 2.84
CA MET A 189 -4.10 -18.08 3.19
C MET A 189 -2.92 -17.11 3.40
N ASP A 190 -1.79 -17.59 3.92
CA ASP A 190 -0.55 -16.82 4.01
C ASP A 190 0.08 -16.56 2.64
N GLU A 191 0.10 -17.55 1.75
CA GLU A 191 0.59 -17.41 0.38
C GLU A 191 -0.19 -16.33 -0.41
N ASP A 192 -1.53 -16.35 -0.33
CA ASP A 192 -2.37 -15.35 -0.98
C ASP A 192 -2.18 -13.95 -0.36
N ARG A 193 -1.96 -13.88 0.96
CA ARG A 193 -1.72 -12.60 1.64
C ARG A 193 -0.35 -12.01 1.30
N ASN A 194 0.68 -12.85 1.13
CA ASN A 194 2.00 -12.44 0.67
C ASN A 194 1.92 -11.98 -0.80
N SER A 195 1.17 -12.69 -1.63
CA SER A 195 0.93 -12.29 -3.03
C SER A 195 0.28 -10.90 -3.13
N LEU A 196 -0.69 -10.60 -2.24
CA LEU A 196 -1.27 -9.26 -2.13
C LEU A 196 -0.23 -8.21 -1.70
N GLU A 197 0.68 -8.56 -0.79
CA GLU A 197 1.74 -7.65 -0.33
C GLU A 197 2.72 -7.31 -1.44
N ASP A 198 3.21 -8.32 -2.15
CA ASP A 198 4.12 -8.16 -3.29
C ASP A 198 3.49 -7.29 -4.38
N LEU A 199 2.21 -7.54 -4.68
CA LEU A 199 1.43 -6.75 -5.63
C LEU A 199 1.35 -5.29 -5.20
N LEU A 200 1.04 -5.02 -3.92
CA LEU A 200 1.00 -3.66 -3.39
C LEU A 200 2.39 -3.03 -3.33
N GLU A 201 3.46 -3.76 -3.05
CA GLU A 201 4.82 -3.21 -3.01
C GLU A 201 5.29 -2.75 -4.40
N SER A 202 4.87 -3.45 -5.46
CA SER A 202 5.28 -3.17 -6.85
C SER A 202 5.04 -1.72 -7.31
N THR A 203 3.95 -1.08 -6.86
CA THR A 203 3.60 0.30 -7.26
C THR A 203 4.03 1.37 -6.26
N SER A 204 4.81 1.01 -5.22
CA SER A 204 5.11 1.89 -4.07
C SER A 204 6.04 3.04 -4.44
N SER A 205 7.13 2.71 -5.13
CA SER A 205 8.18 3.63 -5.53
C SER A 205 7.78 4.52 -6.70
N GLN A 206 6.79 4.10 -7.48
CA GLN A 206 6.38 4.74 -8.72
C GLN A 206 5.77 6.13 -8.49
N THR A 207 4.91 6.27 -7.48
CA THR A 207 4.31 7.57 -7.13
C THR A 207 5.35 8.55 -6.58
N GLN A 208 6.37 8.04 -5.87
CA GLN A 208 7.48 8.85 -5.38
C GLN A 208 8.34 9.35 -6.54
N SER A 209 8.72 8.47 -7.48
CA SER A 209 9.47 8.81 -8.70
C SER A 209 8.77 9.90 -9.51
N MET A 210 7.45 9.80 -9.67
CA MET A 210 6.65 10.83 -10.36
C MET A 210 6.74 12.20 -9.64
N ASN A 211 6.62 12.23 -8.31
CA ASN A 211 6.76 13.47 -7.54
C ASN A 211 8.16 14.08 -7.67
N GLU A 212 9.22 13.25 -7.68
CA GLU A 212 10.59 13.72 -7.87
C GLU A 212 10.78 14.36 -9.26
N LYS A 213 10.25 13.74 -10.32
CA LYS A 213 10.26 14.31 -11.68
C LYS A 213 9.47 15.61 -11.79
N MET A 214 8.29 15.69 -11.16
CA MET A 214 7.52 16.94 -11.09
C MET A 214 8.32 18.07 -10.44
N GLN A 215 9.05 17.79 -9.36
CA GLN A 215 9.91 18.79 -8.72
C GLN A 215 11.10 19.16 -9.61
N ALA A 216 11.71 18.20 -10.32
CA ALA A 216 12.77 18.48 -11.28
C ALA A 216 12.31 19.44 -12.39
N ILE A 217 11.13 19.21 -12.98
CA ILE A 217 10.53 20.11 -13.98
C ILE A 217 10.29 21.50 -13.37
N LYS A 218 9.71 21.55 -12.16
CA LYS A 218 9.43 22.81 -11.47
C LYS A 218 10.70 23.64 -11.21
N ASN A 219 11.81 22.99 -10.88
CA ASN A 219 13.08 23.64 -10.61
C ASN A 219 13.75 24.25 -11.86
N LEU A 220 13.38 23.79 -13.06
CA LEU A 220 13.87 24.37 -14.32
C LEU A 220 13.10 25.61 -14.75
N LEU A 221 11.90 25.81 -14.21
CA LEU A 221 11.08 26.97 -14.50
C LEU A 221 11.61 28.20 -13.76
N PRO A 222 11.54 29.40 -14.37
CA PRO A 222 11.97 30.63 -13.73
C PRO A 222 11.11 30.93 -12.49
N ALA A 223 11.76 31.16 -11.35
CA ALA A 223 11.09 31.48 -10.08
C ALA A 223 10.46 32.89 -10.06
N THR A 224 10.99 33.81 -10.88
CA THR A 224 10.59 35.22 -10.91
C THR A 224 10.20 35.62 -12.33
N ARG A 225 9.15 36.44 -12.46
CA ARG A 225 8.77 37.03 -13.75
C ARG A 225 9.85 38.01 -14.20
N SER A 226 10.29 37.90 -15.45
CA SER A 226 11.17 38.84 -16.13
C SER A 226 10.47 40.19 -16.33
N ASN A 227 11.19 41.29 -16.06
CA ASN A 227 10.75 42.66 -16.32
C ASN A 227 11.29 43.19 -17.67
N ILE A 228 11.49 42.29 -18.64
CA ILE A 228 12.08 42.59 -19.95
C ILE A 228 11.25 43.65 -20.71
N PRO A 229 9.91 43.61 -20.77
CA PRO A 229 9.14 44.60 -21.52
C PRO A 229 9.34 46.04 -21.01
N SER A 230 9.40 46.22 -19.68
CA SER A 230 9.64 47.54 -19.07
C SER A 230 11.05 48.05 -19.33
N SER A 231 12.04 47.15 -19.25
CA SER A 231 13.45 47.48 -19.50
C SER A 231 13.68 47.85 -20.97
N VAL A 232 13.12 47.08 -21.90
CA VAL A 232 13.16 47.33 -23.34
C VAL A 232 12.50 48.68 -23.69
N GLN A 233 11.34 48.98 -23.08
CA GLN A 233 10.67 50.26 -23.32
C GLN A 233 11.51 51.45 -22.85
N GLU A 234 12.20 51.33 -21.71
CA GLU A 234 13.10 52.36 -21.20
C GLU A 234 14.32 52.56 -22.12
N TRP A 235 14.91 51.46 -22.59
CA TRP A 235 16.05 51.51 -23.52
C TRP A 235 15.69 52.14 -24.85
N LEU A 236 14.53 51.80 -25.43
CA LEU A 236 14.07 52.41 -26.69
C LEU A 236 13.79 53.91 -26.55
N LYS A 237 13.25 54.35 -25.41
CA LYS A 237 13.05 55.79 -25.13
C LYS A 237 14.37 56.55 -25.05
N MET A 238 15.39 55.97 -24.43
CA MET A 238 16.74 56.56 -24.39
C MET A 238 17.35 56.65 -25.79
N GLN A 239 17.21 55.59 -26.59
CA GLN A 239 17.69 55.53 -27.97
C GLN A 239 17.01 56.57 -28.87
N GLU A 240 15.70 56.76 -28.73
CA GLU A 240 14.94 57.78 -29.46
C GLU A 240 15.39 59.21 -29.08
N ALA A 241 15.65 59.45 -27.80
CA ALA A 241 16.18 60.74 -27.34
C ALA A 241 17.57 61.04 -27.93
N ASP A 242 18.48 60.07 -27.94
CA ASP A 242 19.82 60.24 -28.53
C ASP A 242 19.76 60.37 -30.07
N LEU A 243 18.82 59.70 -30.75
CA LEU A 243 18.60 59.87 -32.18
C LEU A 243 18.06 61.26 -32.54
N ASN A 244 17.08 61.76 -31.78
CA ASN A 244 16.55 63.11 -31.98
C ASN A 244 17.65 64.14 -31.79
N ARG A 245 18.51 63.97 -30.78
CA ARG A 245 19.68 64.82 -30.57
C ARG A 245 20.65 64.79 -31.75
N MET A 246 20.92 63.61 -32.32
CA MET A 246 21.78 63.50 -33.51
C MET A 246 21.15 64.14 -34.75
N ALA A 247 19.82 64.08 -34.90
CA ALA A 247 19.11 64.74 -35.99
C ALA A 247 19.21 66.28 -35.88
N GLU A 248 19.02 66.83 -34.68
CA GLU A 248 19.23 68.26 -34.40
C GLU A 248 20.66 68.70 -34.77
N LEU A 249 21.68 67.97 -34.29
CA LEU A 249 23.09 68.28 -34.59
C LEU A 249 23.41 68.19 -36.08
N LEU A 250 22.79 67.25 -36.82
CA LEU A 250 22.96 67.16 -38.27
C LEU A 250 22.29 68.34 -39.00
N GLU A 251 21.12 68.78 -38.54
CA GLU A 251 20.43 69.97 -39.07
C GLU A 251 21.28 71.23 -38.85
N ASP A 252 21.85 71.40 -37.64
CA ASP A 252 22.75 72.50 -37.29
C ASP A 252 23.98 72.55 -38.22
N VAL A 253 24.65 71.40 -38.41
CA VAL A 253 25.84 71.31 -39.30
C VAL A 253 25.48 71.51 -40.78
N THR A 254 24.28 71.06 -41.20
CA THR A 254 23.80 71.27 -42.57
C THR A 254 23.51 72.74 -42.83
N HIS A 255 22.84 73.41 -41.88
CA HIS A 255 22.56 74.84 -41.95
C HIS A 255 23.86 75.66 -41.99
N HIS A 256 24.85 75.32 -41.15
CA HIS A 256 26.18 75.96 -41.20
C HIS A 256 26.88 75.75 -42.55
N PHE A 257 26.82 74.54 -43.12
CA PHE A 257 27.38 74.29 -44.44
C PHE A 257 26.69 75.11 -45.54
N ASP A 258 25.35 75.19 -45.52
CA ASP A 258 24.58 75.99 -46.48
C ASP A 258 24.91 77.49 -46.35
N GLN A 259 25.14 77.98 -45.13
CA GLN A 259 25.62 79.34 -44.86
C GLN A 259 27.03 79.57 -45.41
N MET A 260 27.97 78.61 -45.20
CA MET A 260 29.32 78.68 -45.79
C MET A 260 29.26 78.69 -47.33
N GLU A 261 28.40 77.86 -47.92
CA GLU A 261 28.25 77.77 -49.37
C GLU A 261 27.62 79.06 -49.94
N GLY A 262 26.64 79.64 -49.25
CA GLY A 262 26.05 80.93 -49.57
C GLY A 262 27.10 82.05 -49.56
N ALA A 263 27.84 82.19 -48.46
CA ALA A 263 28.89 83.19 -48.33
C ALA A 263 29.98 83.05 -49.42
N LEU A 264 30.34 81.81 -49.80
CA LEU A 264 31.29 81.57 -50.90
C LEU A 264 30.74 82.04 -52.24
N ARG A 265 29.45 81.80 -52.53
CA ARG A 265 28.79 82.26 -53.76
C ARG A 265 28.69 83.78 -53.81
N ASP A 266 28.39 84.42 -52.69
CA ASP A 266 28.29 85.88 -52.59
C ASP A 266 29.67 86.53 -52.77
N SER A 267 30.71 85.94 -52.19
CA SER A 267 32.11 86.31 -52.44
C SER A 267 32.52 86.12 -53.91
N ASP A 268 32.11 85.03 -54.57
CA ASP A 268 32.40 84.78 -55.99
C ASP A 268 31.63 85.73 -56.93
N ALA A 269 30.44 86.20 -56.51
CA ALA A 269 29.65 87.21 -57.20
C ALA A 269 30.20 88.65 -57.03
N GLY A 270 31.20 88.84 -56.16
CA GLY A 270 31.85 90.12 -55.91
C GLY A 270 31.17 90.98 -54.83
N GLU A 271 30.26 90.39 -54.04
CA GLU A 271 29.71 91.04 -52.85
C GLU A 271 30.77 91.07 -51.73
N VAL A 272 30.80 92.17 -50.98
CA VAL A 272 31.75 92.35 -49.88
C VAL A 272 31.12 91.76 -48.63
N LEU A 273 31.65 90.64 -48.17
CA LEU A 273 31.32 90.09 -46.85
C LEU A 273 31.80 91.06 -45.77
N GLU A 274 30.94 91.37 -44.79
CA GLU A 274 31.34 92.20 -43.67
C GLU A 274 32.29 91.41 -42.75
N ASP A 275 33.27 92.10 -42.14
CA ASP A 275 34.23 91.45 -41.24
C ASP A 275 33.52 90.77 -40.05
N GLU A 276 32.36 91.31 -39.63
CA GLU A 276 31.49 90.72 -38.60
C GLU A 276 30.90 89.37 -39.02
N ASP A 277 30.47 89.24 -40.28
CA ASP A 277 29.97 87.96 -40.81
C ASP A 277 31.08 86.91 -40.83
N MET A 278 32.29 87.30 -41.26
CA MET A 278 33.44 86.39 -41.29
C MET A 278 33.84 85.89 -39.91
N GLU A 279 33.77 86.73 -38.88
CA GLU A 279 34.06 86.35 -37.50
C GLU A 279 33.04 85.33 -36.96
N VAL A 280 31.76 85.46 -37.33
CA VAL A 280 30.71 84.48 -37.00
C VAL A 280 30.98 83.15 -37.71
N LEU A 281 31.30 83.16 -39.01
CA LEU A 281 31.58 81.94 -39.77
C LEU A 281 32.82 81.20 -39.25
N GLU A 282 33.87 81.93 -38.86
CA GLU A 282 35.07 81.35 -38.22
C GLU A 282 34.75 80.77 -36.84
N GLY A 283 33.93 81.47 -36.04
CA GLY A 283 33.46 81.01 -34.74
C GLY A 283 32.67 79.71 -34.81
N ASP A 284 31.63 79.66 -35.65
CA ASP A 284 30.78 78.48 -35.82
C ASP A 284 31.58 77.30 -36.41
N THR A 285 32.53 77.57 -37.32
CA THR A 285 33.46 76.54 -37.81
C THR A 285 34.39 76.02 -36.72
N GLY A 286 34.69 76.84 -35.70
CA GLY A 286 35.44 76.45 -34.51
C GLY A 286 34.68 75.51 -33.57
N GLU A 287 33.34 75.55 -33.57
CA GLU A 287 32.46 74.71 -32.75
C GLU A 287 32.16 73.34 -33.37
N LEU A 288 32.36 73.17 -34.69
CA LEU A 288 32.14 71.90 -35.40
C LEU A 288 32.81 70.67 -34.76
N PRO A 289 34.06 70.73 -34.25
CA PRO A 289 34.67 69.59 -33.56
C PRO A 289 33.90 69.18 -32.29
N SER A 290 33.30 70.13 -31.58
CA SER A 290 32.48 69.87 -30.39
C SER A 290 31.18 69.15 -30.78
N ILE A 291 30.49 69.66 -31.82
CA ILE A 291 29.26 69.05 -32.36
C ILE A 291 29.52 67.61 -32.85
N ILE A 292 30.63 67.37 -33.56
CA ILE A 292 31.02 66.02 -33.97
C ILE A 292 31.26 65.15 -32.74
N GLY A 293 31.95 65.66 -31.71
CA GLY A 293 32.18 64.95 -30.45
C GLY A 293 30.88 64.55 -29.73
N GLU A 294 29.89 65.45 -29.68
CA GLU A 294 28.55 65.14 -29.14
C GLU A 294 27.83 64.08 -29.98
N THR A 295 27.93 64.17 -31.30
CA THR A 295 27.35 63.19 -32.24
C THR A 295 27.98 61.81 -32.05
N GLU A 296 29.30 61.74 -31.88
CA GLU A 296 30.02 60.50 -31.56
C GLU A 296 29.57 59.92 -30.21
N GLN A 297 29.36 60.78 -29.20
CA GLN A 297 28.89 60.36 -27.87
C GLN A 297 27.48 59.77 -27.92
N SER A 298 26.55 60.40 -28.65
CA SER A 298 25.19 59.87 -28.86
C SER A 298 25.23 58.52 -29.57
N LEU A 299 26.08 58.35 -30.58
CA LEU A 299 26.27 57.08 -31.26
C LEU A 299 26.82 55.98 -30.33
N VAL A 300 27.70 56.32 -29.36
CA VAL A 300 28.18 55.37 -28.34
C VAL A 300 27.02 54.91 -27.45
N LYS A 301 26.15 55.81 -26.99
CA LYS A 301 24.99 55.44 -26.17
C LYS A 301 24.02 54.52 -26.92
N ILE A 302 23.74 54.80 -28.20
CA ILE A 302 22.91 53.94 -29.05
C ILE A 302 23.53 52.54 -29.18
N LYS A 303 24.85 52.44 -29.32
CA LYS A 303 25.56 51.15 -29.32
C LYS A 303 25.43 50.41 -28.01
N ASP A 304 25.57 51.11 -26.88
CA ASP A 304 25.42 50.50 -25.55
C ASP A 304 24.02 49.92 -25.35
N ILE A 305 22.99 50.63 -25.84
CA ILE A 305 21.61 50.15 -25.83
C ILE A 305 21.45 48.89 -26.69
N SER A 306 21.98 48.91 -27.92
CA SER A 306 21.98 47.75 -28.81
C SER A 306 22.65 46.53 -28.16
N GLN A 307 23.78 46.73 -27.48
CA GLN A 307 24.47 45.68 -26.75
C GLN A 307 23.66 45.12 -25.58
N ARG A 308 22.95 45.98 -24.81
CA ARG A 308 22.07 45.53 -23.73
C ARG A 308 20.89 44.70 -24.26
N LEU A 309 20.31 45.09 -25.39
CA LEU A 309 19.26 44.31 -26.05
C LEU A 309 19.80 42.94 -26.50
N GLN A 310 21.03 42.89 -27.03
CA GLN A 310 21.64 41.64 -27.44
C GLN A 310 21.92 40.70 -26.26
N GLN A 311 22.38 41.23 -25.13
CA GLN A 311 22.53 40.47 -23.88
C GLN A 311 21.18 39.91 -23.38
N ALA A 312 20.14 40.75 -23.37
CA ALA A 312 18.80 40.30 -23.01
C ALA A 312 18.28 39.19 -23.93
N ARG A 313 18.69 39.19 -25.21
CA ARG A 313 18.32 38.12 -26.15
C ARG A 313 19.00 36.80 -25.81
N GLU A 314 20.28 36.82 -25.49
CA GLU A 314 21.02 35.63 -25.07
C GLU A 314 20.40 35.01 -23.81
N GLU A 315 19.98 35.84 -22.86
CA GLU A 315 19.26 35.40 -21.66
C GLU A 315 17.89 34.77 -21.99
N CYS A 316 17.12 35.40 -22.88
CA CYS A 316 15.86 34.87 -23.40
C CYS A 316 16.04 33.53 -24.12
N ASP A 317 17.07 33.39 -24.95
CA ASP A 317 17.37 32.15 -25.67
C ASP A 317 17.75 31.02 -24.70
N ALA A 318 18.51 31.34 -23.64
CA ALA A 318 18.82 30.40 -22.56
C ALA A 318 17.57 29.99 -21.74
N LEU A 319 16.64 30.92 -21.50
CA LEU A 319 15.34 30.62 -20.88
C LEU A 319 14.49 29.70 -21.78
N LEU A 320 14.44 29.99 -23.07
CA LEU A 320 13.70 29.21 -24.06
C LEU A 320 14.28 27.79 -24.19
N GLY A 321 15.60 27.63 -24.13
CA GLY A 321 16.26 26.32 -24.05
C GLY A 321 15.85 25.51 -22.82
N ARG A 322 15.81 26.15 -21.64
CA ARG A 322 15.30 25.51 -20.40
C ARG A 322 13.84 25.11 -20.50
N GLN A 323 12.99 25.94 -21.11
CA GLN A 323 11.58 25.62 -21.31
C GLN A 323 11.37 24.44 -22.26
N LYS A 324 12.14 24.36 -23.35
CA LYS A 324 12.10 23.19 -24.24
C LYS A 324 12.46 21.91 -23.51
N SER A 325 13.50 21.96 -22.65
CA SER A 325 13.85 20.83 -21.80
C SER A 325 12.71 20.47 -20.84
N ALA A 326 12.09 21.46 -20.18
CA ALA A 326 10.95 21.26 -19.30
C ALA A 326 9.75 20.61 -20.02
N LEU A 327 9.45 21.02 -21.26
CA LEU A 327 8.41 20.40 -22.09
C LEU A 327 8.74 18.96 -22.46
N SER A 328 10.00 18.67 -22.83
CA SER A 328 10.44 17.29 -23.11
C SER A 328 10.23 16.36 -21.91
N MET A 329 10.63 16.80 -20.71
CA MET A 329 10.38 15.98 -19.51
C MET A 329 8.90 15.88 -19.15
N LEU A 330 8.09 16.89 -19.48
CA LEU A 330 6.64 16.82 -19.29
C LEU A 330 6.00 15.80 -20.23
N GLU A 331 6.46 15.71 -21.47
CA GLU A 331 6.04 14.68 -22.44
C GLU A 331 6.44 13.28 -21.97
N GLU A 332 7.69 13.10 -21.54
CA GLU A 332 8.18 11.85 -20.94
C GLU A 332 7.35 11.45 -19.71
N LEU A 333 7.09 12.42 -18.81
CA LEU A 333 6.26 12.21 -17.63
C LEU A 333 4.82 11.86 -17.99
N GLY A 334 4.28 12.40 -19.08
CA GLY A 334 2.94 12.07 -19.57
C GLY A 334 2.81 10.62 -20.04
N ILE A 335 3.84 10.11 -20.73
CA ILE A 335 3.92 8.70 -21.14
C ILE A 335 3.98 7.81 -19.89
N GLU A 336 4.93 8.10 -18.99
CA GLU A 336 5.08 7.34 -17.75
C GLU A 336 3.80 7.36 -16.90
N MET A 337 3.14 8.51 -16.78
CA MET A 337 1.89 8.63 -16.04
C MET A 337 0.77 7.77 -16.63
N THR A 338 0.73 7.64 -17.97
CA THR A 338 -0.24 6.75 -18.63
C THR A 338 0.01 5.30 -18.24
N ASP A 339 1.27 4.86 -18.32
CA ASP A 339 1.68 3.51 -17.90
C ASP A 339 1.38 3.27 -16.42
N LEU A 340 1.62 4.27 -15.55
CA LEU A 340 1.34 4.17 -14.12
C LEU A 340 -0.16 4.05 -13.82
N VAL A 341 -1.00 4.80 -14.51
CA VAL A 341 -2.46 4.70 -14.35
C VAL A 341 -2.95 3.32 -14.81
N GLU A 342 -2.47 2.82 -15.93
CA GLU A 342 -2.82 1.48 -16.42
C GLU A 342 -2.35 0.38 -15.46
N GLN A 343 -1.11 0.46 -14.97
CA GLN A 343 -0.58 -0.47 -13.97
C GLN A 343 -1.38 -0.43 -12.66
N GLN A 344 -1.73 0.77 -12.17
CA GLN A 344 -2.55 0.90 -10.97
C GLN A 344 -3.95 0.28 -11.15
N GLN A 345 -4.56 0.42 -12.32
CA GLN A 345 -5.85 -0.23 -12.61
C GLN A 345 -5.73 -1.75 -12.61
N LEU A 346 -4.66 -2.31 -13.19
CA LEU A 346 -4.40 -3.75 -13.15
C LEU A 346 -4.22 -4.24 -11.70
N VAL A 347 -3.41 -3.52 -10.91
CA VAL A 347 -3.21 -3.82 -9.49
C VAL A 347 -4.52 -3.76 -8.71
N GLU A 348 -5.41 -2.80 -8.99
CA GLU A 348 -6.73 -2.73 -8.32
C GLU A 348 -7.60 -3.95 -8.65
N VAL A 349 -7.64 -4.37 -9.91
CA VAL A 349 -8.41 -5.55 -10.34
C VAL A 349 -7.85 -6.83 -9.72
N GLU A 350 -6.53 -6.97 -9.69
CA GLU A 350 -5.89 -8.15 -9.11
C GLU A 350 -6.01 -8.16 -7.58
N ALA A 351 -5.78 -7.03 -6.91
CA ALA A 351 -5.95 -6.88 -5.47
C ALA A 351 -7.39 -7.16 -5.03
N THR A 352 -8.40 -6.70 -5.77
CA THR A 352 -9.81 -7.00 -5.47
C THR A 352 -10.13 -8.48 -5.64
N THR A 353 -9.51 -9.14 -6.62
CA THR A 353 -9.64 -10.59 -6.82
C THR A 353 -9.02 -11.37 -5.66
N ILE A 354 -7.77 -11.06 -5.29
CA ILE A 354 -7.09 -11.70 -4.15
C ILE A 354 -7.85 -11.43 -2.85
N HIS A 355 -8.32 -10.20 -2.64
CA HIS A 355 -9.12 -9.85 -1.46
C HIS A 355 -10.43 -10.68 -1.39
N SER A 356 -11.09 -10.93 -2.53
CA SER A 356 -12.26 -11.81 -2.57
C SER A 356 -11.91 -13.25 -2.16
N THR A 357 -10.78 -13.78 -2.63
CA THR A 357 -10.28 -15.11 -2.22
C THR A 357 -10.00 -15.15 -0.72
N LEU A 358 -9.27 -14.15 -0.21
CA LEU A 358 -8.95 -14.00 1.21
C LEU A 358 -10.20 -13.87 2.09
N GLN A 359 -11.25 -13.16 1.64
CA GLN A 359 -12.55 -13.15 2.33
C GLN A 359 -13.19 -14.54 2.35
N GLY A 360 -13.08 -15.29 1.26
CA GLY A 360 -13.48 -16.70 1.18
C GLY A 360 -12.79 -17.56 2.24
N HIS A 361 -11.46 -17.42 2.40
CA HIS A 361 -10.70 -18.14 3.43
C HIS A 361 -11.20 -17.84 4.85
N LEU A 362 -11.51 -16.57 5.15
CA LEU A 362 -12.07 -16.20 6.45
C LEU A 362 -13.45 -16.84 6.68
N LEU A 363 -14.29 -16.94 5.64
CA LEU A 363 -15.58 -17.64 5.74
C LEU A 363 -15.38 -19.12 6.04
N SER A 364 -14.48 -19.78 5.33
CA SER A 364 -14.13 -21.19 5.60
C SER A 364 -13.63 -21.41 7.03
N LEU A 365 -12.81 -20.50 7.59
CA LEU A 365 -12.41 -20.57 9.01
C LEU A 365 -13.60 -20.44 9.97
N SER A 366 -14.60 -19.63 9.61
CA SER A 366 -15.80 -19.45 10.44
C SER A 366 -16.70 -20.69 10.40
N GLU A 367 -16.86 -21.27 9.21
CA GLU A 367 -17.59 -22.53 9.03
C GLU A 367 -16.92 -23.69 9.77
N LEU A 368 -15.58 -23.72 9.76
CA LEU A 368 -14.78 -24.69 10.50
C LEU A 368 -14.97 -24.53 12.02
N TYR A 369 -14.92 -23.30 12.52
CA TYR A 369 -15.23 -22.99 13.92
C TYR A 369 -16.63 -23.48 14.32
N ASP A 370 -17.66 -23.16 13.53
CA ASP A 370 -19.03 -23.62 13.77
C ASP A 370 -19.15 -25.14 13.74
N THR A 371 -18.40 -25.80 12.86
CA THR A 371 -18.35 -27.26 12.76
C THR A 371 -17.74 -27.88 14.01
N PHE A 372 -16.65 -27.31 14.55
CA PHE A 372 -16.05 -27.79 15.80
C PHE A 372 -16.91 -27.51 17.03
N LEU A 373 -17.65 -26.40 17.05
CA LEU A 373 -18.65 -26.16 18.09
C LEU A 373 -19.74 -27.23 18.07
N LYS A 374 -20.26 -27.57 16.89
CA LYS A 374 -21.25 -28.65 16.73
C LYS A 374 -20.66 -30.02 17.09
N TYR A 375 -19.41 -30.28 16.71
CA TYR A 375 -18.69 -31.51 17.05
C TYR A 375 -18.58 -31.69 18.56
N ARG A 376 -18.15 -30.65 19.28
CA ARG A 376 -18.08 -30.61 20.75
C ARG A 376 -19.45 -30.91 21.39
N ALA A 377 -20.50 -30.26 20.91
CA ALA A 377 -21.85 -30.47 21.44
C ALA A 377 -22.35 -31.91 21.16
N ALA A 378 -22.12 -32.41 19.94
CA ALA A 378 -22.48 -33.77 19.55
C ALA A 378 -21.76 -34.83 20.39
N TYR A 379 -20.48 -34.60 20.74
CA TYR A 379 -19.75 -35.49 21.65
C TYR A 379 -20.39 -35.54 23.04
N GLY A 380 -20.77 -34.39 23.61
CA GLY A 380 -21.46 -34.37 24.90
C GLY A 380 -22.78 -35.16 24.85
N HIS A 381 -23.56 -35.01 23.78
CA HIS A 381 -24.79 -35.80 23.58
C HIS A 381 -24.51 -37.30 23.38
N LEU A 382 -23.41 -37.66 22.74
CA LEU A 382 -22.99 -39.05 22.58
C LEU A 382 -22.70 -39.69 23.94
N VAL A 383 -21.99 -39.00 24.84
CA VAL A 383 -21.73 -39.50 26.21
C VAL A 383 -23.05 -39.76 26.95
N LEU A 384 -24.01 -38.83 26.85
CA LEU A 384 -25.33 -38.98 27.47
C LEU A 384 -26.13 -40.15 26.89
N GLU A 385 -26.09 -40.33 25.57
CA GLU A 385 -26.78 -41.42 24.92
C GLU A 385 -26.17 -42.79 25.27
N MET A 386 -24.85 -42.87 25.42
CA MET A 386 -24.20 -44.10 25.87
C MET A 386 -24.55 -44.45 27.32
N ASP A 387 -24.63 -43.46 28.21
CA ASP A 387 -25.10 -43.67 29.59
C ASP A 387 -26.57 -44.13 29.61
N ARG A 388 -27.44 -43.51 28.82
CA ARG A 388 -28.85 -43.93 28.68
C ARG A 388 -28.96 -45.40 28.24
N ARG A 389 -28.15 -45.84 27.27
CA ARG A 389 -28.11 -47.24 26.82
C ARG A 389 -27.61 -48.19 27.90
N ARG A 390 -26.61 -47.77 28.68
CA ARG A 390 -26.15 -48.52 29.85
C ARG A 390 -27.27 -48.69 30.88
N MET A 391 -27.94 -47.62 31.27
CA MET A 391 -29.07 -47.70 32.23
C MET A 391 -30.19 -48.61 31.75
N TYR A 392 -30.51 -48.59 30.44
CA TYR A 392 -31.50 -49.49 29.87
C TYR A 392 -31.04 -50.96 29.95
N ARG A 393 -29.78 -51.25 29.64
CA ARG A 393 -29.22 -52.61 29.80
C ARG A 393 -29.28 -53.08 31.24
N ASP A 394 -28.82 -52.25 32.19
CA ASP A 394 -28.83 -52.58 33.61
C ASP A 394 -30.27 -52.86 34.11
N ALA A 395 -31.25 -52.10 33.62
CA ALA A 395 -32.67 -52.32 33.93
C ALA A 395 -33.22 -53.64 33.34
N VAL A 396 -32.87 -53.97 32.09
CA VAL A 396 -33.25 -55.23 31.45
C VAL A 396 -32.59 -56.42 32.15
N GLU A 397 -31.30 -56.32 32.48
CA GLU A 397 -30.56 -57.34 33.21
C GLU A 397 -31.17 -57.57 34.61
N THR A 398 -31.58 -56.51 35.30
CA THR A 398 -32.29 -56.61 36.58
C THR A 398 -33.61 -57.38 36.42
N ILE A 399 -34.37 -57.15 35.34
CA ILE A 399 -35.61 -57.88 35.06
C ILE A 399 -35.31 -59.36 34.77
N ILE A 400 -34.31 -59.65 33.93
CA ILE A 400 -33.91 -61.03 33.58
C ILE A 400 -33.46 -61.79 34.83
N ASN A 401 -32.63 -61.18 35.67
CA ASN A 401 -32.19 -61.76 36.93
C ASN A 401 -33.38 -62.02 37.86
N GLY A 402 -34.31 -61.07 37.98
CA GLY A 402 -35.54 -61.27 38.75
C GLY A 402 -36.45 -62.38 38.21
N MET A 403 -36.55 -62.53 36.88
CA MET A 403 -37.28 -63.64 36.25
C MET A 403 -36.61 -64.99 36.52
N ASN A 404 -35.29 -65.06 36.40
CA ASN A 404 -34.53 -66.28 36.69
C ASN A 404 -34.63 -66.65 38.18
N GLU A 405 -34.55 -65.69 39.09
CA GLU A 405 -34.78 -65.91 40.53
C GLU A 405 -36.18 -66.46 40.81
N GLN A 406 -37.23 -65.90 40.17
CA GLN A 406 -38.60 -66.40 40.30
C GLN A 406 -38.76 -67.82 39.76
N LEU A 407 -38.19 -68.12 38.58
CA LEU A 407 -38.21 -69.47 38.00
C LEU A 407 -37.46 -70.47 38.90
N HIS A 408 -36.33 -70.07 39.48
CA HIS A 408 -35.62 -70.89 40.45
C HIS A 408 -36.43 -71.12 41.73
N ALA A 409 -37.12 -70.10 42.26
CA ALA A 409 -37.97 -70.24 43.44
C ALA A 409 -39.15 -71.20 43.20
N MET A 410 -39.88 -71.03 42.09
CA MET A 410 -40.98 -71.93 41.71
C MET A 410 -40.51 -73.38 41.53
N ARG A 411 -39.31 -73.57 40.97
CA ARG A 411 -38.71 -74.89 40.82
C ARG A 411 -38.42 -75.53 42.18
N GLN A 412 -37.89 -74.78 43.14
CA GLN A 412 -37.62 -75.28 44.49
C GLN A 412 -38.91 -75.62 45.24
N GLU A 413 -39.96 -74.82 45.07
CA GLU A 413 -41.28 -75.11 45.64
C GLU A 413 -41.86 -76.41 45.07
N GLU A 414 -41.81 -76.62 43.75
CA GLU A 414 -42.24 -77.86 43.10
C GLU A 414 -41.42 -79.08 43.54
N ILE A 415 -40.09 -78.93 43.69
CA ILE A 415 -39.23 -79.98 44.24
C ILE A 415 -39.70 -80.35 45.66
N SER A 416 -39.92 -79.35 46.53
CA SER A 416 -40.43 -79.56 47.89
C SER A 416 -41.80 -80.24 47.89
N HIS A 417 -42.73 -79.85 47.01
CA HIS A 417 -44.03 -80.51 46.89
C HIS A 417 -43.90 -81.97 46.43
N ARG A 418 -43.04 -82.28 45.45
CA ARG A 418 -42.75 -83.66 45.01
C ARG A 418 -42.16 -84.48 46.16
N GLU A 419 -41.18 -83.94 46.87
CA GLU A 419 -40.57 -84.61 48.03
C GLU A 419 -41.58 -84.89 49.15
N GLN A 420 -42.45 -83.92 49.46
CA GLN A 420 -43.52 -84.10 50.45
C GLN A 420 -44.53 -85.17 50.01
N PHE A 421 -44.94 -85.15 48.74
CA PHE A 421 -45.82 -86.16 48.16
C PHE A 421 -45.20 -87.57 48.26
N PHE A 422 -43.94 -87.72 47.84
CA PHE A 422 -43.23 -88.99 47.94
C PHE A 422 -43.06 -89.48 49.37
N LYS A 423 -42.79 -88.56 50.30
CA LYS A 423 -42.67 -88.90 51.73
C LYS A 423 -43.99 -89.39 52.32
N ALA A 424 -45.12 -88.81 51.90
CA ALA A 424 -46.45 -89.15 52.41
C ALA A 424 -47.01 -90.43 51.78
N GLU A 425 -46.96 -90.53 50.45
CA GLU A 425 -47.70 -91.54 49.68
C GLU A 425 -46.79 -92.55 48.95
N GLY A 426 -45.49 -92.27 48.83
CA GLY A 426 -44.55 -93.05 48.02
C GLY A 426 -44.39 -94.50 48.48
N ALA A 427 -44.54 -94.78 49.78
CA ALA A 427 -44.48 -96.15 50.31
C ALA A 427 -45.65 -97.04 49.87
N TYR A 428 -46.74 -96.43 49.39
CA TYR A 428 -47.96 -97.11 48.96
C TYR A 428 -48.11 -97.16 47.43
N LEU A 429 -47.18 -96.53 46.68
CA LEU A 429 -47.21 -96.45 45.23
C LEU A 429 -46.18 -97.40 44.61
N PRO A 430 -46.60 -98.39 43.81
CA PRO A 430 -45.68 -99.21 43.02
C PRO A 430 -44.87 -98.37 42.03
N GLU A 431 -43.58 -98.65 41.89
CA GLU A 431 -42.65 -97.89 41.03
C GLU A 431 -43.05 -97.92 39.54
N ASP A 432 -43.81 -98.92 39.10
CA ASP A 432 -44.26 -99.12 37.72
C ASP A 432 -45.55 -98.37 37.36
N LEU A 433 -46.26 -97.80 38.34
CA LEU A 433 -47.53 -97.10 38.09
C LEU A 433 -47.35 -95.80 37.29
N CYS A 434 -46.28 -95.05 37.55
CA CYS A 434 -45.95 -93.82 36.84
C CYS A 434 -44.42 -93.63 36.79
N PRO A 435 -43.74 -94.04 35.70
CA PRO A 435 -42.27 -93.99 35.61
C PRO A 435 -41.67 -92.59 35.77
N TYR A 436 -42.44 -91.54 35.47
CA TYR A 436 -42.00 -90.14 35.51
C TYR A 436 -42.24 -89.47 36.87
N VAL A 437 -42.85 -90.18 37.83
CA VAL A 437 -43.20 -89.59 39.13
C VAL A 437 -41.97 -89.07 39.87
N GLY A 438 -40.81 -89.70 39.67
CA GLY A 438 -39.52 -89.31 40.26
C GLY A 438 -38.69 -88.30 39.47
N ASP A 439 -39.18 -87.81 38.33
CA ASP A 439 -38.42 -86.86 37.52
C ASP A 439 -38.26 -85.53 38.26
N MET A 440 -37.08 -84.91 38.13
CA MET A 440 -36.85 -83.56 38.64
C MET A 440 -37.50 -82.51 37.73
N PRO A 441 -38.05 -81.41 38.25
CA PRO A 441 -38.60 -80.35 37.41
C PRO A 441 -37.53 -79.76 36.49
N VAL A 442 -37.93 -79.38 35.28
CA VAL A 442 -37.04 -78.83 34.23
C VAL A 442 -36.43 -77.50 34.69
N MET A 443 -35.16 -77.26 34.34
CA MET A 443 -34.49 -75.96 34.53
C MET A 443 -34.84 -75.06 33.34
N LEU A 444 -35.45 -73.91 33.60
CA LEU A 444 -35.71 -72.89 32.60
C LEU A 444 -34.87 -71.65 32.92
N GLU A 445 -34.16 -71.12 31.93
CA GLU A 445 -33.34 -69.92 32.04
C GLU A 445 -33.73 -68.93 30.94
N VAL A 446 -33.79 -67.66 31.29
CA VAL A 446 -34.02 -66.54 30.37
C VAL A 446 -32.70 -65.82 30.15
N ALA A 447 -32.30 -65.65 28.89
CA ALA A 447 -31.05 -64.97 28.49
C ALA A 447 -31.28 -64.07 27.27
N THR A 448 -30.42 -63.06 27.10
CA THR A 448 -30.43 -62.18 25.92
C THR A 448 -29.84 -62.87 24.70
N SER A 449 -30.40 -62.63 23.51
CA SER A 449 -30.01 -63.31 22.27
C SER A 449 -28.76 -62.73 21.58
N SER A 450 -28.20 -61.62 22.07
CA SER A 450 -26.99 -60.99 21.54
C SER A 450 -26.25 -60.24 22.63
N ASP A 451 -24.92 -60.38 22.65
CA ASP A 451 -24.05 -59.55 23.48
C ASP A 451 -23.83 -58.20 22.77
N GLU A 452 -24.51 -57.15 23.22
CA GLU A 452 -24.16 -55.78 22.83
C GLU A 452 -22.83 -55.42 23.51
N VAL A 453 -21.83 -54.98 22.73
CA VAL A 453 -20.54 -54.56 23.28
C VAL A 453 -20.75 -53.36 24.21
N ALA A 454 -20.64 -53.60 25.51
CA ALA A 454 -20.87 -52.58 26.53
C ALA A 454 -19.71 -51.58 26.56
N VAL A 455 -19.99 -50.33 26.19
CA VAL A 455 -19.08 -49.20 26.44
C VAL A 455 -19.16 -48.87 27.93
N ALA A 456 -18.10 -49.17 28.67
CA ALA A 456 -17.99 -48.77 30.07
C ALA A 456 -17.69 -47.26 30.15
N ILE A 457 -18.58 -46.53 30.81
CA ILE A 457 -18.43 -45.09 31.08
C ILE A 457 -18.55 -44.88 32.58
N ASP A 458 -17.60 -44.13 33.13
CA ASP A 458 -17.59 -43.73 34.54
C ASP A 458 -18.78 -42.78 34.81
N PRO A 459 -19.69 -43.10 35.76
CA PRO A 459 -20.80 -42.23 36.15
C PRO A 459 -20.37 -40.81 36.57
N GLU A 460 -19.18 -40.67 37.16
CA GLU A 460 -18.63 -39.37 37.56
C GLU A 460 -18.32 -38.50 36.33
N TYR A 461 -17.83 -39.12 35.25
CA TYR A 461 -17.58 -38.45 33.98
C TYR A 461 -18.88 -38.06 33.26
N VAL A 462 -19.93 -38.87 33.34
CA VAL A 462 -21.26 -38.51 32.80
C VAL A 462 -21.83 -37.28 33.51
N ALA A 463 -21.71 -37.22 34.84
CA ALA A 463 -22.14 -36.07 35.63
C ALA A 463 -21.33 -34.79 35.29
N GLU A 464 -20.03 -34.93 35.07
CA GLU A 464 -19.15 -33.86 34.61
C GLU A 464 -19.63 -33.30 33.26
N VAL A 465 -19.87 -34.17 32.27
CA VAL A 465 -20.36 -33.81 30.93
C VAL A 465 -21.78 -33.22 30.98
N GLN A 466 -22.67 -33.73 31.84
CA GLN A 466 -24.00 -33.15 32.09
C GLN A 466 -23.91 -31.73 32.63
N SER A 467 -23.05 -31.52 33.63
CA SER A 467 -22.81 -30.19 34.20
C SER A 467 -22.24 -29.22 33.17
N TYR A 468 -21.48 -29.73 32.20
CA TYR A 468 -20.85 -28.95 31.15
C TYR A 468 -21.85 -28.54 30.08
N ILE A 469 -22.71 -29.46 29.63
CA ILE A 469 -23.80 -29.15 28.68
C ILE A 469 -24.82 -28.20 29.32
N ALA A 470 -25.20 -28.43 30.58
CA ALA A 470 -26.19 -27.61 31.29
C ALA A 470 -25.71 -26.16 31.55
N ARG A 471 -24.39 -25.95 31.65
CA ARG A 471 -23.79 -24.61 31.81
C ARG A 471 -23.78 -23.78 30.54
N GLY A 472 -23.99 -24.39 29.36
CA GLY A 472 -24.38 -23.70 28.14
C GLY A 472 -23.56 -22.47 27.73
N GLN A 473 -22.25 -22.36 28.03
CA GLN A 473 -21.40 -21.32 27.43
C GLN A 473 -19.89 -21.50 27.62
N THR A 474 -19.19 -20.98 26.61
CA THR A 474 -17.79 -20.57 26.50
C THR A 474 -17.14 -20.14 27.81
N MET A 475 -15.90 -20.60 28.06
CA MET A 475 -15.04 -19.95 29.05
C MET A 475 -14.81 -18.49 28.61
N GLN A 476 -15.23 -17.53 29.44
CA GLN A 476 -14.64 -16.20 29.35
C GLN A 476 -13.14 -16.32 29.62
N PRO A 477 -12.27 -15.64 28.84
CA PRO A 477 -10.86 -15.58 29.19
C PRO A 477 -10.72 -14.97 30.59
N PRO A 478 -9.70 -15.37 31.37
CA PRO A 478 -9.46 -14.77 32.67
C PRO A 478 -9.32 -13.26 32.47
N LYS A 479 -10.14 -12.49 33.20
CA LYS A 479 -9.89 -11.07 33.39
C LYS A 479 -8.50 -10.97 34.02
N GLY A 480 -7.52 -10.52 33.23
CA GLY A 480 -6.25 -10.09 33.76
C GLY A 480 -6.51 -8.96 34.75
N ASP A 481 -6.30 -9.26 36.03
CA ASP A 481 -6.11 -8.22 37.02
C ASP A 481 -4.81 -7.48 36.69
N ARG A 482 -4.97 -6.15 36.70
CA ARG A 482 -3.99 -5.05 36.55
C ARG A 482 -2.51 -5.35 36.64
#